data_AF-A0A538EVU3-F1
#
_entry.id   AF-A0A538EVU3-F1
#
_cell.length_a   1.000
_cell.length_b   1.000
_cell.length_c   1.000
_cell.angle_alpha   90.00
_cell.angle_beta   90.00
_cell.angle_gamma   90.00
#
_symmetry.space_group_name_H-M   'P 1'
#
loop_
_entity.id
_entity.type
_entity.pdbx_description
1 polymer ?
#
loop_
_entity_poly.entity_id
_entity_poly.type
_entity_poly.pdbx_seq_one_letter_code
_entity_poly.pdbx_strand_id
1 'polypeptide(L)' 'MVIDCENCVVRGLACGGCVVSVMLGAPPEGVELDEAERSALRVLADAGVVPHLRLVPRDPPGHSRAA' A
#
# COMPACT_ATOMS: atom_id res chain seq x y z
N MET A 1 -12.63 18.16 -9.27
CA MET A 1 -11.25 17.96 -9.79
C MET A 1 -11.08 16.48 -10.06
N VAL A 2 -10.58 16.09 -11.23
CA VAL A 2 -10.40 14.67 -11.64
C VAL A 2 -8.93 14.46 -12.00
N ILE A 3 -8.33 13.40 -11.47
CA ILE A 3 -6.97 12.97 -11.83
C ILE A 3 -7.11 11.82 -12.84
N ASP A 4 -6.62 12.03 -14.05
CA ASP A 4 -6.63 11.02 -15.10
C ASP A 4 -5.31 10.23 -15.09
N CYS A 5 -5.35 9.07 -14.43
CA CYS A 5 -4.22 8.17 -14.38
C CYS A 5 -3.98 7.42 -15.70
N GLU A 6 -4.99 7.31 -16.58
CA GLU A 6 -4.85 6.59 -17.85
C GLU A 6 -3.99 7.36 -18.85
N ASN A 7 -4.08 8.70 -18.84
CA ASN A 7 -3.32 9.57 -19.73
C ASN A 7 -2.08 10.23 -19.06
N CYS A 8 -1.70 9.79 -17.85
CA CYS A 8 -0.56 10.36 -17.13
C CYS A 8 0.79 9.93 -17.74
N VAL A 9 1.55 10.88 -18.29
CA VAL A 9 2.83 10.62 -18.98
C VAL A 9 3.94 10.06 -18.09
N VAL A 10 3.81 10.19 -16.77
CA VAL A 10 4.74 9.65 -15.77
C VAL A 10 4.13 8.51 -14.94
N ARG A 11 3.01 7.90 -15.40
CA ARG A 11 2.38 6.76 -14.72
C ARG A 11 3.43 5.66 -14.48
N GLY A 12 3.43 5.11 -13.27
CA GLY A 12 4.42 4.13 -12.82
C GLY A 12 5.72 4.76 -12.32
N LEU A 13 6.30 5.72 -13.07
CA LEU A 13 7.61 6.31 -12.75
C LEU A 13 7.56 7.25 -11.54
N ALA A 14 6.54 8.10 -11.46
CA ALA A 14 6.40 9.10 -10.39
C ALA A 14 5.29 8.76 -9.38
N CYS A 15 4.66 7.58 -9.51
CA CYS A 15 3.53 7.20 -8.66
C CYS A 15 3.89 7.15 -7.17
N GLY A 16 5.11 6.74 -6.82
CA GLY A 16 5.56 6.66 -5.42
C GLY A 16 5.50 7.97 -4.62
N GLY A 17 5.45 9.12 -5.30
CA GLY A 17 5.27 10.45 -4.69
C GLY A 17 3.95 11.14 -5.06
N CYS A 18 3.05 10.47 -5.77
CA CYS A 18 1.78 11.06 -6.23
C CYS A 18 0.73 11.10 -5.11
N VAL A 19 -0.09 12.15 -5.06
CA VAL A 19 -1.20 12.29 -4.10
C VAL A 19 -2.17 11.09 -4.15
N VAL A 20 -2.34 10.46 -5.30
CA VAL A 20 -3.18 9.25 -5.47
C VAL A 20 -2.65 8.10 -4.60
N SER A 21 -1.33 7.87 -4.59
CA SER A 21 -0.72 6.82 -3.76
C SER A 21 -0.80 7.15 -2.27
N VAL A 22 -0.70 8.44 -1.90
CA VAL A 22 -0.90 8.89 -0.52
C VAL A 22 -2.34 8.65 -0.05
N MET A 23 -3.33 8.92 -0.91
CA MET A 23 -4.75 8.78 -0.57
C MET A 23 -5.24 7.32 -0.59
N LEU A 24 -4.70 6.49 -1.48
CA LEU A 24 -5.13 5.09 -1.63
C LEU A 24 -4.30 4.10 -0.80
N GLY A 25 -3.15 4.51 -0.27
CA GLY A 25 -2.26 3.64 0.50
C GLY A 25 -1.41 2.71 -0.36
N ALA A 26 -0.93 1.61 0.24
CA ALA A 26 -0.06 0.63 -0.42
C ALA A 26 -0.70 0.06 -1.71
N PRO A 27 0.12 -0.41 -2.69
CA PRO A 27 -0.37 -1.01 -3.93
C PRO A 27 -1.43 -2.10 -3.66
N PRO A 28 -2.43 -2.27 -4.54
CA PRO A 28 -3.52 -3.23 -4.32
C PRO A 28 -3.03 -4.68 -4.15
N GLU A 29 -1.91 -5.02 -4.79
CA GLU A 29 -1.20 -6.29 -4.66
C GLU A 29 -0.53 -6.51 -3.30
N GLY A 30 -0.45 -5.47 -2.46
CA GLY A 30 0.24 -5.51 -1.17
C GLY A 30 1.74 -5.27 -1.30
N VAL A 31 2.45 -5.39 -0.17
CA VAL A 31 3.91 -5.32 -0.12
C VAL A 31 4.38 -6.66 0.40
N GLU A 32 5.21 -7.34 -0.40
CA GLU A 32 5.90 -8.54 0.04
C GLU A 32 7.08 -8.11 0.92
N LEU A 33 7.11 -8.65 2.14
CA LEU A 33 8.20 -8.43 3.09
C LEU A 33 8.82 -9.78 3.41
N ASP A 34 10.13 -9.89 3.31
CA ASP A 34 10.82 -11.05 3.85
C ASP A 34 10.95 -10.97 5.38
N GLU A 35 11.53 -12.00 6.01
CA GLU A 35 11.67 -12.02 7.47
C GLU A 35 12.65 -10.96 7.99
N ALA A 36 13.71 -10.66 7.24
CA ALA A 36 14.69 -9.65 7.62
C ALA A 36 14.05 -8.26 7.58
N GLU A 37 13.27 -7.95 6.56
CA GLU A 37 12.52 -6.71 6.42
C GLU A 37 11.46 -6.56 7.52
N ARG A 38 10.68 -7.62 7.81
CA ARG A 38 9.75 -7.62 8.95
C ARG A 38 10.46 -7.40 10.29
N SER A 39 11.65 -7.97 10.45
CA SER A 39 12.48 -7.78 11.64
C SER A 39 12.96 -6.32 11.76
N ALA A 40 13.48 -5.75 10.67
CA ALA A 40 13.90 -4.35 10.65
C ALA A 40 12.76 -3.39 10.98
N LEU A 41 11.56 -3.63 10.41
CA LEU A 41 10.37 -2.82 10.71
C LEU A 41 9.92 -2.95 12.16
N ARG A 42 10.06 -4.14 12.80
CA ARG A 42 9.82 -4.30 14.24
C ARG A 42 10.80 -3.47 15.07
N VAL A 43 12.11 -3.53 14.77
CA VAL A 43 13.12 -2.74 15.49
C VAL A 43 12.84 -1.24 15.39
N LEU A 44 12.49 -0.75 14.20
CA LEU A 44 12.13 0.65 14.00
C LEU A 44 10.85 1.03 14.76
N ALA A 45 9.88 0.12 14.85
CA ALA A 45 8.65 0.36 15.59
C ALA A 45 8.86 0.36 17.10
N ASP A 46 9.64 -0.58 17.63
CA ASP A 46 10.02 -0.64 19.04
C ASP A 46 10.81 0.61 19.47
N ALA A 47 11.59 1.19 18.55
CA ALA A 47 12.28 2.46 18.74
C ALA A 47 11.38 3.70 18.57
N GLY A 48 10.12 3.54 18.15
CA GLY A 48 9.16 4.64 17.96
C GLY A 48 9.36 5.46 16.68
N VAL A 49 10.16 4.97 15.73
CA VAL A 49 10.43 5.66 14.45
C VAL A 49 9.28 5.47 13.45
N VAL A 50 8.62 4.32 13.52
CA VAL A 50 7.45 3.98 12.68
C VAL A 50 6.35 3.31 13.52
N PRO A 51 5.09 3.30 13.07
CA PRO A 51 4.05 2.49 13.71
C PRO A 51 4.33 0.99 13.55
N HIS A 52 3.90 0.17 14.52
CA HIS A 52 3.94 -1.29 14.36
C HIS A 52 3.10 -1.74 13.16
N LEU A 53 3.60 -2.76 12.45
CA LEU A 53 2.87 -3.45 11.38
C LEU A 53 1.55 -4.01 11.91
N ARG A 54 0.43 -3.53 11.37
CA ARG A 54 -0.94 -4.02 11.64
C ARG A 54 -1.48 -4.77 10.43
N LEU A 55 -0.78 -5.83 10.03
CA LEU A 55 -1.21 -6.66 8.92
C LEU A 55 -2.40 -7.51 9.36
N VAL A 56 -3.58 -7.19 8.83
CA VAL A 56 -4.79 -7.98 9.04
C VAL A 56 -5.02 -8.78 7.75
N PRO A 57 -5.17 -10.13 7.83
CA PRO A 57 -5.57 -10.89 6.66
C PRO A 57 -6.82 -10.28 6.04
N ARG A 58 -6.80 -10.01 4.73
CA ARG A 58 -8.03 -9.70 4.02
C ARG A 58 -8.85 -10.98 3.92
N ASP A 59 -10.10 -10.94 4.38
CA ASP A 59 -11.06 -11.95 3.95
C ASP A 59 -11.14 -11.92 2.41
N PRO A 60 -11.18 -13.09 1.74
CA PRO A 60 -11.35 -13.13 0.30
C PRO A 60 -12.65 -12.39 -0.06
N PRO A 61 -12.67 -11.59 -1.14
CA PRO A 61 -13.84 -10.81 -1.51
C PRO A 61 -15.04 -11.74 -1.71
N GLY A 62 -16.04 -11.61 -0.85
CA GLY A 62 -17.35 -12.20 -1.05
C GLY A 62 -17.94 -11.65 -2.34
N HIS A 63 -18.10 -12.51 -3.34
CA HIS A 63 -18.67 -12.18 -4.63
C HIS A 63 -20.11 -11.68 -4.46
N SER A 64 -20.31 -10.36 -4.41
CA SER A 64 -21.65 -9.77 -4.55
C SER A 64 -22.07 -9.94 -6.01
N ARG A 65 -23.01 -10.85 -6.25
CA ARG A 65 -23.70 -10.93 -7.54
C ARG A 65 -24.41 -9.60 -7.78
N ALA A 66 -23.97 -8.85 -8.81
CA ALA A 66 -24.75 -7.77 -9.38
C ALA A 66 -26.06 -8.37 -9.92
N ALA A 67 -27.18 -7.78 -9.47
CA ALA A 67 -28.53 -8.10 -9.91
C ALA A 67 -28.83 -7.49 -11.29
#